data_AF-A0A662D5D7-F1
#
_entry.id   AF-A0A662D5D7-F1
#
_cell.length_a   1.000
_cell.length_b   1.000
_cell.length_c   1.000
_cell.angle_alpha   90.00
_cell.angle_beta   90.00
_cell.angle_gamma   90.00
#
_symmetry.space_group_name_H-M   'P 1'
#
loop_
_entity.id
_entity.type
_entity.pdbx_description
1 polymer ?
#
loop_
_entity_poly.entity_id
_entity_poly.type
_entity_poly.pdbx_seq_one_letter_code
_entity_poly.pdbx_strand_id
1 'polypeptide(L)'
;MRIAFLFPGQGSQYVGMGREFYTSYKKMREVFRQASHVLDLDLKELCFEGPEEELRKTINTQPAIFTVSWGIYSILREKGIRCEVVAGHSLGEYTAMAAAGVMDYSAALKLVRRRAELMDEVSRTVDGGMAAVIGLPKERVTSACQEIGVEAVNFNSPLQIVISGERKKIKEAVNILSQRG
;
A
#
# COMPACT_ATOMS: atom_id res chain seq x y z
N MET A 1 -9.59 20.98 17.13
CA MET A 1 -9.04 19.61 17.11
C MET A 1 -8.14 19.50 15.91
N ARG A 2 -6.89 19.02 16.07
CA ARG A 2 -6.00 18.81 14.93
C ARG A 2 -6.19 17.39 14.40
N ILE A 3 -6.38 17.25 13.09
CA ILE A 3 -6.63 15.97 12.44
C ILE A 3 -5.44 15.63 11.54
N ALA A 4 -4.93 14.41 11.65
CA ALA A 4 -3.97 13.84 10.71
C ALA A 4 -4.63 12.72 9.91
N PHE A 5 -4.35 12.64 8.60
CA PHE A 5 -4.77 11.52 7.77
C PHE A 5 -3.60 10.58 7.50
N LEU A 6 -3.83 9.29 7.68
CA LEU A 6 -2.90 8.22 7.37
C LEU A 6 -3.49 7.36 6.26
N PHE A 7 -2.74 7.20 5.17
CA PHE A 7 -3.14 6.39 4.03
C PHE A 7 -2.47 5.01 4.07
N PRO A 8 -3.24 3.92 3.96
CA PRO A 8 -2.69 2.57 4.04
C PRO A 8 -1.89 2.21 2.78
N GLY A 9 -0.98 1.25 2.95
CA GLY A 9 -0.21 0.66 1.86
C GLY A 9 -0.81 -0.63 1.32
N GLN A 10 -0.06 -1.29 0.44
CA GLN A 10 -0.39 -2.63 -0.06
C GLN A 10 -0.55 -3.64 1.09
N GLY A 11 -1.54 -4.53 0.97
CA GLY A 11 -1.97 -5.45 2.02
C GLY A 11 -3.34 -5.11 2.61
N SER A 12 -3.86 -3.89 2.40
CA SER A 12 -5.17 -3.46 2.89
C SER A 12 -6.31 -3.66 1.88
N GLN A 13 -6.03 -4.18 0.68
CA GLN A 13 -7.03 -4.43 -0.35
C GLN A 13 -7.92 -5.62 0.00
N TYR A 14 -9.19 -5.55 -0.40
CA TYR A 14 -10.15 -6.64 -0.32
C TYR A 14 -11.22 -6.46 -1.38
N VAL A 15 -11.81 -7.56 -1.87
CA VAL A 15 -12.93 -7.51 -2.82
C VAL A 15 -14.14 -6.85 -2.14
N GLY A 16 -14.75 -5.89 -2.83
CA GLY A 16 -15.82 -5.05 -2.30
C GLY A 16 -15.36 -3.69 -1.77
N MET A 17 -14.05 -3.42 -1.70
CA MET A 17 -13.55 -2.14 -1.19
C MET A 17 -14.05 -0.95 -2.01
N GLY A 18 -14.50 0.11 -1.33
CA GLY A 18 -15.04 1.30 -1.97
C GLY A 18 -16.48 1.19 -2.50
N ARG A 19 -17.10 0.00 -2.53
CA ARG A 19 -18.46 -0.21 -3.08
C ARG A 19 -19.52 0.60 -2.33
N GLU A 20 -19.49 0.61 -1.00
CA GLU A 20 -20.44 1.39 -0.20
C GLU A 20 -20.33 2.89 -0.49
N PHE A 21 -19.10 3.41 -0.54
CA PHE A 21 -18.86 4.81 -0.90
C PHE A 21 -19.31 5.12 -2.32
N TYR A 22 -19.12 4.20 -3.26
CA TYR A 22 -19.56 4.35 -4.65
C TYR A 22 -21.08 4.47 -4.77
N THR A 23 -21.81 3.66 -4.01
CA THR A 23 -23.28 3.72 -3.94
C THR A 23 -23.75 5.03 -3.29
N SER A 24 -23.15 5.42 -2.17
CA SER A 24 -23.63 6.56 -1.37
C SER A 24 -23.17 7.94 -1.87
N TYR A 25 -22.01 8.05 -2.52
CA TYR A 25 -21.41 9.35 -2.82
C TYR A 25 -21.08 9.52 -4.31
N LYS A 26 -21.61 10.59 -4.92
CA LYS A 26 -21.28 10.98 -6.30
C LYS A 26 -19.77 11.15 -6.51
N LYS A 27 -19.07 11.68 -5.51
CA LYS A 27 -17.63 11.89 -5.55
C LYS A 27 -16.84 10.60 -5.77
N MET A 28 -17.22 9.49 -5.13
CA MET A 28 -16.56 8.20 -5.34
C MET A 28 -16.76 7.68 -6.78
N ARG A 29 -17.97 7.87 -7.34
CA ARG A 29 -18.25 7.49 -8.74
C ARG A 29 -17.40 8.29 -9.73
N GLU A 30 -17.23 9.59 -9.48
CA GLU A 30 -16.36 10.45 -10.29
C GLU A 30 -14.90 9.98 -10.24
N VAL A 31 -14.40 9.63 -9.05
CA VAL A 31 -13.04 9.14 -8.84
C VAL A 31 -12.79 7.82 -9.56
N PHE A 32 -13.68 6.83 -9.42
CA PHE A 32 -13.57 5.57 -10.14
C PHE A 32 -13.66 5.75 -11.65
N ARG A 33 -14.58 6.58 -12.15
CA ARG A 33 -14.70 6.87 -13.59
C ARG A 33 -13.41 7.49 -14.14
N GLN A 34 -12.82 8.44 -13.41
CA GLN A 34 -11.56 9.05 -13.79
C GLN A 34 -10.41 8.04 -13.74
N ALA A 35 -10.38 7.18 -12.72
CA ALA A 35 -9.36 6.14 -12.61
C ALA A 35 -9.40 5.17 -13.78
N SER A 36 -10.60 4.68 -14.11
CA SER A 36 -10.81 3.78 -15.24
C SER A 36 -10.41 4.39 -16.57
N HIS A 37 -10.71 5.68 -16.77
CA HIS A 37 -10.28 6.39 -17.98
C HIS A 37 -8.76 6.59 -18.04
N VAL A 38 -8.12 6.94 -16.92
CA VAL A 38 -6.67 7.19 -16.86
C VAL A 38 -5.86 5.91 -17.06
N LEU A 39 -6.38 4.77 -16.59
CA LEU A 39 -5.69 3.48 -16.61
C LEU A 39 -6.12 2.56 -17.75
N ASP A 40 -7.17 2.92 -18.49
CA ASP A 40 -7.83 2.06 -19.47
C ASP A 40 -8.18 0.67 -18.90
N LEU A 41 -8.81 0.68 -17.72
CA LEU A 41 -9.10 -0.52 -16.92
C LEU A 41 -10.42 -0.35 -16.14
N ASP A 42 -11.30 -1.35 -16.11
CA ASP A 42 -12.45 -1.35 -15.19
C ASP A 42 -12.00 -1.65 -13.74
N LEU A 43 -11.34 -0.67 -13.13
CA LEU A 43 -10.88 -0.74 -11.76
C LEU A 43 -12.05 -0.87 -10.76
N LYS A 44 -13.25 -0.41 -11.13
CA LYS A 44 -14.47 -0.56 -10.31
C LYS A 44 -14.86 -2.03 -10.23
N GLU A 45 -14.94 -2.73 -11.35
CA GLU A 45 -15.25 -4.16 -11.39
C GLU A 45 -14.20 -4.95 -10.61
N LEU A 46 -12.90 -4.69 -10.85
CA LEU A 46 -11.82 -5.36 -10.13
C LEU A 46 -11.88 -5.14 -8.62
N CYS A 47 -12.15 -3.91 -8.16
CA CYS A 47 -12.28 -3.61 -6.73
C CYS A 47 -13.52 -4.27 -6.11
N PHE A 48 -14.64 -4.35 -6.82
CA PHE A 48 -15.94 -4.71 -6.23
C PHE A 48 -16.27 -6.19 -6.35
N GLU A 49 -15.80 -6.82 -7.41
CA GLU A 49 -16.18 -8.18 -7.82
C GLU A 49 -14.95 -9.10 -7.87
N GLY A 50 -13.76 -8.53 -8.06
CA GLY A 50 -12.50 -9.27 -8.05
C GLY A 50 -12.22 -9.90 -9.43
N PRO A 51 -11.63 -11.10 -9.48
CA PRO A 51 -11.42 -12.02 -8.37
C PRO A 51 -10.27 -11.58 -7.44
N GLU A 52 -10.22 -12.14 -6.23
CA GLU A 52 -9.29 -11.69 -5.18
C GLU A 52 -7.82 -11.87 -5.60
N GLU A 53 -7.48 -12.96 -6.27
CA GLU A 53 -6.14 -13.23 -6.76
C GLU A 53 -5.66 -12.18 -7.78
N GLU A 54 -6.54 -11.70 -8.65
CA GLU A 54 -6.21 -10.62 -9.60
C GLU A 54 -6.05 -9.30 -8.88
N LEU A 55 -6.92 -8.99 -7.91
CA LEU A 55 -6.81 -7.78 -7.10
C LEU A 55 -5.52 -7.77 -6.27
N ARG A 56 -5.03 -8.94 -5.82
CA ARG A 56 -3.79 -9.10 -5.06
C ARG A 56 -2.51 -8.99 -5.89
N LYS A 57 -2.58 -8.98 -7.22
CA LYS A 57 -1.41 -8.70 -8.05
C LYS A 57 -0.99 -7.25 -7.84
N THR A 58 0.29 -7.01 -7.55
CA THR A 58 0.86 -5.68 -7.26
C THR A 58 0.41 -4.62 -8.27
N ILE A 59 0.48 -4.97 -9.56
CA ILE A 59 0.07 -4.15 -10.71
C ILE A 59 -1.37 -3.60 -10.61
N ASN A 60 -2.25 -4.33 -9.93
CA ASN A 60 -3.67 -4.00 -9.71
C ASN A 60 -3.91 -3.45 -8.30
N THR A 61 -3.30 -4.05 -7.28
CA THR A 61 -3.48 -3.67 -5.88
C THR A 61 -3.14 -2.19 -5.65
N GLN A 62 -2.03 -1.73 -6.22
CA GLN A 62 -1.55 -0.38 -5.98
C GLN A 62 -2.51 0.72 -6.50
N PRO A 63 -2.90 0.74 -7.78
CA PRO A 63 -3.88 1.70 -8.27
C PRO A 63 -5.24 1.56 -7.60
N ALA A 64 -5.64 0.35 -7.20
CA ALA A 64 -6.90 0.08 -6.53
C ALA A 64 -6.96 0.75 -5.13
N ILE A 65 -5.97 0.51 -4.27
CA ILE A 65 -5.88 1.14 -2.94
C ILE A 65 -5.76 2.66 -3.05
N PHE A 66 -4.93 3.16 -3.99
CA PHE A 66 -4.78 4.59 -4.21
C PHE A 66 -6.12 5.25 -4.58
N THR A 67 -6.87 4.64 -5.51
CA THR A 67 -8.16 5.15 -5.98
C THR A 67 -9.20 5.20 -4.87
N VAL A 68 -9.31 4.13 -4.08
CA VAL A 68 -10.26 4.08 -2.94
C VAL A 68 -9.87 5.11 -1.88
N SER A 69 -8.58 5.18 -1.52
CA SER A 69 -8.07 6.13 -0.52
C SER A 69 -8.30 7.58 -0.95
N TRP A 70 -8.04 7.89 -2.22
CA TRP A 70 -8.32 9.21 -2.80
C TRP A 70 -9.81 9.54 -2.82
N GLY A 71 -10.66 8.56 -3.14
CA GLY A 71 -12.11 8.72 -3.14
C GLY A 71 -12.65 9.07 -1.75
N ILE A 72 -12.21 8.34 -0.73
CA ILE A 72 -12.57 8.62 0.67
C ILE A 72 -12.05 9.99 1.10
N TYR A 73 -10.79 10.32 0.80
CA TYR A 73 -10.23 11.65 1.06
C TYR A 73 -11.05 12.78 0.41
N SER A 74 -11.44 12.60 -0.85
CA SER A 74 -12.23 13.57 -1.60
C SER A 74 -13.62 13.79 -1.00
N ILE A 75 -14.26 12.72 -0.51
CA ILE A 75 -15.54 12.80 0.20
C ILE A 75 -15.38 13.55 1.53
N LEU A 76 -14.36 13.22 2.32
CA LEU A 76 -14.10 13.91 3.60
C LEU A 76 -13.90 15.41 3.38
N ARG A 77 -13.14 15.78 2.35
CA ARG A 77 -12.93 17.18 1.94
C ARG A 77 -14.23 17.86 1.51
N GLU A 78 -15.07 17.19 0.73
CA GLU A 78 -16.39 17.70 0.30
C GLU A 78 -17.33 17.92 1.49
N LYS A 79 -17.22 17.10 2.54
CA LYS A 79 -17.95 17.24 3.81
C LYS A 79 -17.34 18.25 4.79
N GLY A 80 -16.27 18.95 4.40
CA GLY A 80 -15.61 19.95 5.23
C GLY A 80 -14.65 19.40 6.27
N ILE A 81 -14.39 18.09 6.29
CA ILE A 81 -13.40 17.46 7.17
C ILE A 81 -12.02 17.67 6.55
N ARG A 82 -11.14 18.38 7.26
CA ARG A 82 -9.80 18.73 6.79
C ARG A 82 -8.75 18.24 7.78
N CYS A 83 -7.62 17.79 7.26
CA CYS A 83 -6.43 17.46 8.03
C CYS A 83 -5.41 18.61 7.99
N GLU A 84 -4.55 18.67 9.00
CA GLU A 84 -3.38 19.56 9.05
C GLU A 84 -2.12 18.86 8.56
N VAL A 85 -2.07 17.53 8.67
CA VAL A 85 -0.92 16.71 8.29
C VAL A 85 -1.42 15.44 7.61
N VAL A 86 -0.64 14.97 6.64
CA VAL A 86 -0.85 13.70 5.96
C VAL A 86 0.41 12.85 6.01
N ALA A 87 0.26 11.54 6.07
CA ALA A 87 1.32 10.58 5.82
C ALA A 87 0.73 9.31 5.22
N GLY A 88 1.58 8.44 4.68
CA GLY A 88 1.14 7.16 4.18
C GLY A 88 2.23 6.10 4.29
N HIS A 89 1.81 4.85 4.30
CA HIS A 89 2.74 3.72 4.40
C HIS A 89 3.04 3.16 3.02
N SER A 90 4.30 3.25 2.57
CA SER A 90 4.74 2.74 1.26
C SER A 90 3.87 3.29 0.12
N LEU A 91 2.98 2.49 -0.45
CA LEU A 91 2.00 2.95 -1.46
C LEU A 91 1.15 4.13 -0.98
N GLY A 92 0.74 4.15 0.30
CA GLY A 92 -0.11 5.21 0.85
C GLY A 92 0.54 6.59 0.78
N GLU A 93 1.88 6.65 0.71
CA GLU A 93 2.62 7.91 0.59
C GLU A 93 2.26 8.65 -0.69
N TYR A 94 1.96 7.95 -1.79
CA TYR A 94 1.49 8.56 -3.03
C TYR A 94 0.13 9.25 -2.85
N THR A 95 -0.78 8.63 -2.10
CA THR A 95 -2.05 9.28 -1.75
C THR A 95 -1.83 10.49 -0.85
N ALA A 96 -0.91 10.40 0.12
CA ALA A 96 -0.54 11.52 0.97
C ALA A 96 0.05 12.70 0.16
N MET A 97 0.99 12.44 -0.75
CA MET A 97 1.57 13.46 -1.64
C MET A 97 0.51 14.15 -2.48
N ALA A 98 -0.41 13.37 -3.08
CA ALA A 98 -1.52 13.94 -3.84
C ALA A 98 -2.46 14.75 -2.94
N ALA A 99 -2.77 14.26 -1.73
CA ALA A 99 -3.64 14.96 -0.78
C ALA A 99 -3.03 16.28 -0.28
N ALA A 100 -1.70 16.33 -0.15
CA ALA A 100 -0.92 17.53 0.17
C ALA A 100 -0.79 18.52 -1.01
N GLY A 101 -1.25 18.16 -2.21
CA GLY A 101 -1.15 19.01 -3.40
C GLY A 101 0.23 19.02 -4.07
N VAL A 102 1.11 18.07 -3.73
CA VAL A 102 2.44 17.93 -4.37
C VAL A 102 2.31 17.44 -5.81
N MET A 103 1.28 16.64 -6.09
CA MET A 103 1.00 16.07 -7.40
C MET A 103 -0.51 16.02 -7.64
N ASP A 104 -0.93 16.24 -8.88
CA ASP A 104 -2.33 16.04 -9.24
C ASP A 104 -2.72 14.56 -9.20
N TYR A 105 -3.99 14.29 -8.96
CA TYR A 105 -4.52 12.93 -8.84
C TYR A 105 -4.23 12.04 -10.06
N SER A 106 -4.39 12.58 -11.27
CA SER A 106 -4.20 11.79 -12.50
C SER A 106 -2.74 11.40 -12.71
N ALA A 107 -1.81 12.34 -12.48
CA ALA A 107 -0.38 12.07 -12.53
C ALA A 107 0.05 11.08 -11.43
N ALA A 108 -0.45 11.27 -10.20
CA ALA A 108 -0.17 10.35 -9.10
C ALA A 108 -0.69 8.93 -9.39
N LEU A 109 -1.90 8.79 -9.97
CA LEU A 109 -2.44 7.49 -10.36
C LEU A 109 -1.59 6.80 -11.44
N LYS A 110 -1.15 7.55 -12.47
CA LYS A 110 -0.25 7.03 -13.52
C LYS A 110 1.09 6.60 -12.93
N LEU A 111 1.65 7.39 -12.01
CA LEU A 111 2.90 7.07 -11.33
C LEU A 111 2.77 5.82 -10.46
N VAL A 112 1.68 5.70 -9.70
CA VAL A 112 1.36 4.51 -8.90
C VAL A 112 1.24 3.28 -9.80
N ARG A 113 0.57 3.38 -10.94
CA ARG A 113 0.50 2.27 -11.91
C ARG A 113 1.88 1.89 -12.42
N ARG A 114 2.71 2.87 -12.82
CA ARG A 114 4.05 2.58 -13.34
C ARG A 114 4.96 1.97 -12.27
N ARG A 115 4.87 2.44 -11.02
CA ARG A 115 5.56 1.83 -9.87
C ARG A 115 5.15 0.37 -9.72
N ALA A 116 3.86 0.09 -9.81
CA ALA A 116 3.33 -1.25 -9.64
C ALA A 116 3.80 -2.22 -10.73
N GLU A 117 3.88 -1.75 -11.99
CA GLU A 117 4.45 -2.50 -13.11
C GLU A 117 5.93 -2.83 -12.87
N LEU A 118 6.74 -1.83 -12.52
CA LEU A 118 8.17 -2.03 -12.27
C LEU A 118 8.42 -3.01 -11.12
N MET A 119 7.64 -2.91 -10.03
CA MET A 119 7.74 -3.84 -8.91
C MET A 119 7.32 -5.27 -9.29
N ASP A 120 6.26 -5.40 -10.11
CA ASP A 120 5.80 -6.68 -10.61
C ASP A 120 6.85 -7.33 -11.55
N GLU A 121 7.42 -6.55 -12.48
CA GLU A 121 8.52 -6.98 -13.37
C GLU A 121 9.71 -7.53 -12.58
N VAL A 122 10.19 -6.78 -11.59
CA VAL A 122 11.32 -7.22 -10.74
C VAL A 122 10.96 -8.48 -9.96
N SER A 123 9.74 -8.58 -9.42
CA SER A 123 9.31 -9.73 -8.62
C SER A 123 9.31 -11.07 -9.39
N ARG A 124 9.22 -11.01 -10.73
CA ARG A 124 9.30 -12.20 -11.60
C ARG A 124 10.73 -12.65 -11.88
N THR A 125 11.71 -11.78 -11.64
CA THR A 125 13.13 -12.03 -11.95
C THR A 125 13.96 -12.35 -10.71
N VAL A 126 13.49 -11.98 -9.52
CA VAL A 126 14.19 -12.16 -8.25
C VAL A 126 13.39 -13.11 -7.35
N ASP A 127 14.00 -14.19 -6.84
CA ASP A 127 13.40 -15.01 -5.77
C ASP A 127 13.52 -14.30 -4.40
N GLY A 128 12.91 -13.11 -4.33
CA GLY A 128 12.84 -12.28 -3.15
C GLY A 128 11.58 -12.55 -2.34
N GLY A 129 11.57 -12.07 -1.11
CA GLY A 129 10.39 -12.10 -0.26
C GLY A 129 10.41 -11.04 0.81
N MET A 130 9.39 -11.10 1.67
CA MET A 130 9.31 -10.32 2.89
C MET A 130 8.76 -11.21 4.01
N ALA A 131 9.16 -10.95 5.25
CA ALA A 131 8.59 -11.59 6.43
C ALA A 131 8.35 -10.56 7.54
N ALA A 132 7.21 -10.67 8.21
CA ALA A 132 6.92 -9.88 9.39
C ALA A 132 7.56 -10.53 10.63
N VAL A 133 8.24 -9.72 11.42
CA VAL A 133 8.83 -10.07 12.71
C VAL A 133 8.07 -9.30 13.79
N ILE A 134 7.42 -10.05 14.69
CA ILE A 134 6.54 -9.53 15.73
C ILE A 134 7.14 -9.82 17.08
N GLY A 135 7.13 -8.84 17.99
CA GLY A 135 7.55 -9.03 19.38
C GLY A 135 9.03 -8.75 19.66
N LEU A 136 9.84 -8.54 18.62
CA LEU A 136 11.27 -8.26 18.77
C LEU A 136 11.60 -6.77 18.54
N PRO A 137 12.48 -6.18 19.39
CA PRO A 137 12.92 -4.80 19.23
C PRO A 137 13.86 -4.65 18.02
N LYS A 138 13.94 -3.43 17.49
CA LYS A 138 14.68 -3.12 16.26
C LYS A 138 16.13 -3.60 16.27
N GLU A 139 16.83 -3.46 17.39
CA GLU A 139 18.24 -3.79 17.51
C GLU A 139 18.50 -5.28 17.28
N ARG A 140 17.62 -6.14 17.81
CA ARG A 140 17.72 -7.60 17.63
C ARG A 140 17.44 -8.00 16.20
N VAL A 141 16.43 -7.39 15.58
CA VAL A 141 16.07 -7.67 14.19
C VAL A 141 17.19 -7.21 13.26
N THR A 142 17.70 -5.99 13.43
CA THR A 142 18.78 -5.45 12.59
C THR A 142 20.07 -6.25 12.72
N SER A 143 20.41 -6.75 13.92
CA SER A 143 21.57 -7.62 14.12
C SER A 143 21.43 -8.92 13.32
N ALA A 144 20.28 -9.60 13.45
CA ALA A 144 20.04 -10.85 12.71
C ALA A 144 20.04 -10.63 11.19
N CYS A 145 19.48 -9.49 10.73
CA CYS A 145 19.52 -9.08 9.32
C CYS A 145 20.95 -8.99 8.80
N GLN A 146 21.84 -8.31 9.54
CA GLN A 146 23.26 -8.15 9.18
C GLN A 146 24.01 -9.49 9.14
N GLU A 147 23.75 -10.38 10.11
CA GLU A 147 24.39 -11.70 10.17
C GLU A 147 24.02 -12.58 8.96
N ILE A 148 22.77 -12.53 8.51
CA ILE A 148 22.24 -13.40 7.44
C ILE A 148 22.35 -12.77 6.04
N GLY A 149 22.50 -11.45 5.97
CA GLY A 149 22.47 -10.70 4.71
C GLY A 149 21.06 -10.57 4.14
N VAL A 150 20.11 -10.21 5.01
CA VAL A 150 18.78 -9.66 4.67
C VAL A 150 18.67 -8.26 5.25
N GLU A 151 17.64 -7.50 4.89
CA GLU A 151 17.45 -6.12 5.33
C GLU A 151 16.18 -5.96 6.15
N ALA A 152 16.22 -5.14 7.20
CA ALA A 152 15.02 -4.64 7.86
C ALA A 152 14.48 -3.46 7.05
N VAL A 153 13.35 -3.66 6.37
CA VAL A 153 12.82 -2.73 5.35
C VAL A 153 11.63 -1.91 5.83
N ASN A 154 10.94 -2.35 6.90
CA ASN A 154 9.89 -1.54 7.52
C ASN A 154 9.96 -1.62 9.04
N PHE A 155 9.90 -0.46 9.70
CA PHE A 155 9.76 -0.33 11.16
C PHE A 155 8.36 0.22 11.45
N ASN A 156 7.37 -0.67 11.46
CA ASN A 156 5.95 -0.29 11.52
C ASN A 156 5.53 0.14 12.93
N SER A 157 6.11 -0.47 13.96
CA SER A 157 5.93 -0.14 15.37
C SER A 157 7.16 -0.58 16.16
N PRO A 158 7.28 -0.27 17.47
CA PRO A 158 8.42 -0.68 18.29
C PRO A 158 8.74 -2.17 18.24
N LEU A 159 7.74 -3.03 17.99
CA LEU A 159 7.86 -4.49 17.98
C LEU A 159 7.29 -5.12 16.70
N GLN A 160 7.06 -4.34 15.64
CA GLN A 160 6.60 -4.85 14.35
C GLN A 160 7.53 -4.37 13.24
N ILE A 161 8.34 -5.28 12.73
CA ILE A 161 9.35 -5.00 11.72
C ILE A 161 9.14 -5.95 10.55
N VAL A 162 9.41 -5.48 9.33
CA VAL A 162 9.42 -6.34 8.15
C VAL A 162 10.84 -6.47 7.66
N ILE A 163 11.26 -7.70 7.39
CA ILE A 163 12.54 -8.02 6.77
C ILE A 163 12.33 -8.42 5.31
N SER A 164 13.29 -8.14 4.44
CA SER A 164 13.27 -8.50 3.02
C SER A 164 14.65 -8.91 2.53
N GLY A 165 14.68 -9.69 1.45
CA GLY A 165 15.88 -10.27 0.87
C GLY A 165 15.55 -11.53 0.07
N GLU A 166 16.57 -12.31 -0.24
CA GLU A 166 16.42 -13.62 -0.90
C GLU A 166 15.58 -14.56 -0.01
N ARG A 167 14.63 -15.28 -0.61
CA ARG A 167 13.67 -16.13 0.11
C ARG A 167 14.33 -17.15 1.02
N LYS A 168 15.45 -17.75 0.59
CA LYS A 168 16.23 -18.70 1.39
C LYS A 168 16.79 -18.04 2.65
N LYS A 169 17.40 -16.86 2.50
CA LYS A 169 17.98 -16.09 3.61
C LYS A 169 16.91 -15.57 4.57
N ILE A 170 15.73 -15.18 4.07
CA ILE A 170 14.61 -14.82 4.93
C ILE A 170 14.21 -15.98 5.83
N LYS A 171 14.11 -17.21 5.30
CA LYS A 171 13.79 -18.40 6.10
C LYS A 171 14.82 -18.63 7.21
N GLU A 172 16.10 -18.46 6.89
CA GLU A 172 17.19 -18.55 7.87
C GLU A 172 17.08 -17.47 8.96
N ALA A 173 16.86 -16.22 8.56
CA ALA A 173 16.66 -15.11 9.49
C ALA A 173 15.45 -15.34 10.42
N VAL A 174 14.33 -15.81 9.88
CA VAL A 174 13.13 -16.14 10.67
C VAL A 174 13.42 -17.24 11.70
N ASN A 175 14.17 -18.28 11.34
CA ASN A 175 14.54 -19.34 12.28
C ASN A 175 15.40 -18.81 13.43
N ILE A 176 16.41 -17.97 13.14
CA ILE A 176 17.27 -17.38 14.17
C ILE A 176 16.48 -16.41 15.04
N LEU A 177 15.65 -15.56 14.45
CA LEU A 177 14.83 -14.61 15.18
C LEU A 177 13.87 -15.33 16.13
N SER A 178 13.26 -16.44 15.72
CA SER A 178 12.38 -17.24 16.59
C SER A 178 13.11 -17.85 17.79
N GLN A 179 14.43 -18.04 17.72
CA GLN A 179 15.25 -18.49 18.85
C GLN A 179 15.64 -17.34 19.79
N ARG A 180 15.52 -16.08 19.34
CA ARG A 180 15.87 -14.87 20.10
C ARG A 180 14.69 -14.28 20.88
N GLY A 181 13.56 -15.00 20.95
CA GLY A 181 12.30 -14.58 21.57
C GLY A 181 11.35 -13.95 20.57
#